data_AF-A0A3C1GAR2-F1
#
_entry.id   AF-A0A3C1GAR2-F1
#
_cell.length_a   1.000
_cell.length_b   1.000
_cell.length_c   1.000
_cell.angle_alpha   90.00
_cell.angle_beta   90.00
_cell.angle_gamma   90.00
#
_symmetry.space_group_name_H-M   'P 1'
#
loop_
_entity.id
_entity.type
_entity.pdbx_description
1 polymer ?
#
loop_
_entity_poly.entity_id
_entity_poly.type
_entity_poly.pdbx_seq_one_letter_code
_entity_poly.pdbx_strand_id
1 'polypeptide(L)' 'MAVRLNITMGEDLFDRLKRATPPKRMSAFIAQAVKEKLRPGKAELDAAYRAASSETWRKRLAAEWRSTEIEEWPD' A
#
# COMPACT_ATOMS: atom_id res chain seq x y z
N MET A 1 -1.02 16.97 2.89
CA MET A 1 -0.40 17.66 4.05
C MET A 1 0.99 17.09 4.25
N ALA A 2 2.04 17.91 4.30
CA ALA A 2 3.43 17.43 4.42
C ALA A 2 3.93 17.67 5.85
N VAL A 3 4.50 16.64 6.47
CA VAL A 3 5.09 16.72 7.82
C VAL A 3 6.60 16.60 7.70
N ARG A 4 7.33 17.49 8.38
CA ARG A 4 8.80 17.47 8.44
C ARG A 4 9.25 16.80 9.73
N LEU A 5 10.06 15.77 9.60
CA LEU A 5 10.67 15.05 10.72
C LEU A 5 12.18 15.30 10.73
N ASN A 6 12.74 15.50 11.93
CA ASN A 6 14.17 15.41 12.15
C ASN A 6 14.46 14.02 12.72
N ILE A 7 15.28 13.24 12.04
CA ILE A 7 15.60 11.86 12.41
C ILE A 7 17.10 11.71 12.64
N THR A 8 17.47 10.90 13.64
CA THR A 8 18.85 10.49 13.90
C THR A 8 19.02 9.06 13.39
N MET A 9 20.12 8.78 12.71
CA MET A 9 20.48 7.44 12.22
C MET A 9 21.99 7.20 12.36
N GLY A 10 22.40 5.94 12.33
CA GLY A 10 23.83 5.57 12.33
C GLY A 10 24.56 6.20 11.14
N GLU A 11 25.81 6.59 11.36
CA GLU A 11 26.65 7.24 10.34
C GLU A 11 26.91 6.32 9.14
N ASP A 12 27.15 5.04 9.40
CA ASP A 12 27.33 3.98 8.40
C ASP A 12 26.08 3.82 7.50
N LEU A 13 24.90 3.85 8.12
CA LEU A 13 23.62 3.79 7.42
C LEU A 13 23.38 5.05 6.59
N PHE A 14 23.69 6.22 7.14
CA PHE A 14 23.58 7.49 6.43
C PHE A 14 24.48 7.52 5.19
N ASP A 15 25.72 7.06 5.30
CA ASP A 15 26.66 7.00 4.19
C ASP A 15 26.20 6.04 3.09
N ARG A 16 25.70 4.86 3.47
CA ARG A 16 25.11 3.92 2.49
C ARG A 16 23.89 4.53 1.81
N LEU A 17 23.01 5.18 2.57
CA LEU A 17 21.83 5.85 2.03
C LEU A 17 22.21 6.96 1.05
N LYS A 18 23.20 7.79 1.39
CA LYS A 18 23.71 8.88 0.55
C LYS A 18 24.34 8.37 -0.74
N ARG A 19 25.01 7.21 -0.72
CA ARG A 19 25.57 6.56 -1.91
C ARG A 19 24.50 5.91 -2.78
N ALA A 20 23.49 5.31 -2.17
CA ALA A 20 22.44 4.58 -2.88
C ALA A 20 21.36 5.48 -3.50
N THR A 21 21.22 6.73 -3.03
CA THR A 21 20.17 7.64 -3.50
C THR A 21 20.71 8.78 -4.35
N PRO A 22 20.00 9.18 -5.43
CA PRO A 22 20.35 10.36 -6.19
C PRO A 22 20.32 11.63 -5.33
N PRO A 23 21.07 12.68 -5.72
CA PRO A 23 21.05 13.96 -5.02
C PRO A 23 19.62 14.48 -4.80
N LYS A 24 19.34 15.00 -3.61
CA LYS A 24 18.03 15.56 -3.22
C LYS A 24 16.85 14.56 -3.22
N ARG A 25 17.09 13.25 -3.35
CA ARG A 25 16.03 12.21 -3.33
C ARG A 25 15.96 11.41 -2.02
N MET A 26 16.80 11.70 -1.05
CA MET A 26 16.90 10.94 0.21
C MET A 26 15.56 10.88 0.98
N SER A 27 14.84 12.00 1.13
CA SER A 27 13.54 12.01 1.79
C SER A 27 12.49 11.18 1.05
N ALA A 28 12.51 11.20 -0.29
CA ALA A 28 11.59 10.39 -1.10
C ALA A 28 11.89 8.90 -0.96
N PHE A 29 13.17 8.52 -0.91
CA PHE A 29 13.59 7.15 -0.65
C PHE A 29 13.14 6.67 0.73
N ILE A 30 13.38 7.45 1.79
CA ILE A 30 12.95 7.10 3.15
C ILE A 30 11.43 6.94 3.20
N ALA A 31 10.68 7.87 2.60
CA ALA A 31 9.22 7.78 2.56
C ALA A 31 8.73 6.50 1.86
N GLN A 32 9.36 6.11 0.75
CA GLN A 32 9.03 4.89 0.04
C GLN A 32 9.36 3.63 0.87
N ALA A 33 10.54 3.59 1.49
CA ALA A 33 10.95 2.48 2.35
C ALA A 33 10.01 2.31 3.55
N VAL A 34 9.58 3.43 4.16
CA VAL A 34 8.58 3.41 5.25
C VAL A 34 7.24 2.90 4.73
N LYS A 35 6.79 3.36 3.54
CA LYS A 35 5.54 2.90 2.93
C LYS A 35 5.56 1.40 2.65
N GLU A 36 6.68 0.87 2.19
CA GLU A 36 6.84 -0.56 1.95
C GLU A 36 6.89 -1.34 3.26
N LYS A 37 7.58 -0.82 4.28
CA LYS A 37 7.67 -1.45 5.60
C LYS A 37 6.33 -1.50 6.34
N LEU A 38 5.52 -0.46 6.19
CA LEU A 38 4.19 -0.34 6.78
C LEU A 38 3.08 -0.89 5.87
N ARG A 39 3.42 -1.45 4.70
CA ARG A 39 2.42 -2.06 3.83
C ARG A 39 1.80 -3.25 4.56
N PRO A 40 0.46 -3.35 4.62
CA PRO A 40 -0.20 -4.47 5.28
C PRO A 40 0.26 -5.78 4.64
N GLY A 41 0.61 -6.73 5.49
CA GLY A 41 1.03 -8.05 5.04
C GLY A 41 -0.10 -8.80 4.34
N LYS A 42 0.23 -9.89 3.63
CA LYS A 42 -0.78 -10.72 2.96
C LYS A 42 -1.91 -11.16 3.91
N ALA A 43 -1.55 -11.59 5.12
CA ALA A 43 -2.52 -12.04 6.12
C ALA A 43 -3.48 -10.91 6.57
N GLU A 44 -2.94 -9.70 6.73
CA GLU A 44 -3.73 -8.53 7.13
C GLU A 44 -4.67 -8.09 5.99
N LEU A 45 -4.17 -8.12 4.75
CA LEU A 45 -4.97 -7.88 3.55
C LEU A 45 -6.08 -8.93 3.39
N ASP A 46 -5.76 -10.22 3.52
CA ASP A 46 -6.75 -11.30 3.42
C ASP A 46 -7.83 -11.16 4.49
N ALA A 47 -7.45 -10.83 5.73
CA ALA A 47 -8.40 -10.57 6.81
C ALA A 47 -9.29 -9.36 6.49
N ALA A 48 -8.71 -8.25 6.02
CA ALA A 48 -9.45 -7.06 5.62
C ALA A 48 -10.42 -7.35 4.46
N TYR A 49 -10.01 -8.11 3.45
CA TYR A 49 -10.88 -8.51 2.34
C TYR A 49 -12.02 -9.42 2.79
N ARG A 50 -11.75 -10.41 3.66
CA ARG A 50 -12.81 -11.27 4.21
C ARG A 50 -13.81 -10.47 5.04
N ALA A 51 -13.33 -9.61 5.92
CA ALA A 51 -14.18 -8.72 6.70
C ALA A 51 -15.05 -7.86 5.77
N ALA A 52 -14.43 -7.24 4.78
CA ALA A 52 -15.14 -6.38 3.87
C ALA A 52 -16.13 -7.12 2.95
N SER A 53 -15.84 -8.38 2.56
CA SER A 53 -16.79 -9.22 1.81
C SER A 53 -18.08 -9.53 2.58
N SER A 54 -18.04 -9.43 3.91
CA SER A 54 -19.20 -9.64 4.76
C SER A 54 -20.13 -8.42 4.86
N GLU A 55 -19.67 -7.24 4.42
CA GLU A 55 -20.42 -5.98 4.47
C GLU A 55 -21.66 -6.03 3.57
N THR A 56 -22.83 -5.74 4.16
CA THR A 56 -24.14 -5.85 3.48
C THR A 56 -24.24 -4.99 2.23
N TRP A 57 -23.68 -3.79 2.25
CA TRP A 57 -23.70 -2.88 1.09
C TRP A 57 -22.86 -3.41 -0.07
N ARG A 58 -21.73 -4.10 0.20
CA ARG A 58 -20.91 -4.71 -0.85
C ARG A 58 -21.60 -5.88 -1.51
N LYS A 59 -22.35 -6.69 -0.74
CA LYS A 59 -23.16 -7.78 -1.29
C LYS A 59 -24.24 -7.26 -2.23
N ARG A 60 -24.91 -6.16 -1.84
CA ARG A 60 -25.90 -5.48 -2.67
C ARG A 60 -25.26 -4.92 -3.95
N LEU A 61 -24.15 -4.20 -3.80
CA LEU A 61 -23.41 -3.66 -4.95
C LEU A 61 -22.96 -4.78 -5.90
N ALA A 62 -22.41 -5.88 -5.38
CA ALA A 62 -22.02 -7.02 -6.22
C ALA A 62 -23.20 -7.62 -6.99
N ALA A 63 -24.40 -7.69 -6.39
CA ALA A 63 -25.60 -8.14 -7.08
C ALA A 63 -26.06 -7.16 -8.17
N GLU A 64 -25.97 -5.85 -7.91
CA GLU A 64 -26.25 -4.80 -8.90
C GLU A 64 -25.29 -4.91 -10.09
N TRP A 65 -23.98 -5.08 -9.85
CA TRP A 65 -22.97 -5.25 -10.90
C TRP A 65 -23.16 -6.53 -11.71
N ARG A 66 -23.48 -7.67 -11.06
CA ARG A 66 -23.81 -8.91 -11.76
C ARG A 66 -24.97 -8.76 -12.74
N SER A 67 -25.95 -7.91 -12.44
CA SER A 67 -27.06 -7.66 -13.37
C SER A 67 -26.66 -6.87 -14.63
N THR A 68 -25.47 -6.24 -14.60
CA THR A 68 -24.89 -5.50 -15.73
C THR A 68 -23.81 -6.28 -16.48
N GLU A 69 -23.36 -7.41 -15.95
CA GLU A 69 -22.43 -8.32 -16.62
C GLU A 69 -23.21 -9.18 -17.63
N ILE A 70 -23.18 -8.79 -18.91
CA ILE A 70 -23.87 -9.48 -20.02
C ILE A 70 -22.91 -10.42 -20.77
N GLU A 71 -21.62 -10.41 -20.40
CA GLU A 71 -20.57 -11.15 -21.07
C GLU A 71 -20.17 -12.35 -20.20
N GLU A 72 -20.75 -13.52 -20.49
CA GLU A 72 -20.23 -14.79 -20.00
C GLU A 72 -18.95 -15.13 -20.77
N TRP A 73 -17.92 -15.53 -20.04
CA TRP A 73 -16.69 -16.03 -20.67
C TRP A 73 -17.04 -17.33 -21.41
N PRO A 74 -16.70 -17.49 -22.70
CA PRO A 74 -16.91 -18.75 -23.39
C PRO A 74 -16.04 -19.84 -22.74
N ASP A 75 -16.64 -21.02 -22.55
CA ASP A 75 -15.92 -22.24 -22.11
C ASP A 75 -14.74 -22.59 -23.03
#